data_AF-A0A962YXL6-F1
#
_entry.id   AF-A0A962YXL6-F1
#
_cell.length_a   1.000
_cell.length_b   1.000
_cell.length_c   1.000
_cell.angle_alpha   90.00
_cell.angle_beta   90.00
_cell.angle_gamma   90.00
#
_symmetry.space_group_name_H-M   'P 1'
#
loop_
_entity.id
_entity.type
_entity.pdbx_description
1 polymer ?
#
loop_
_entity_poly.entity_id
_entity_poly.type
_entity_poly.pdbx_seq_one_letter_code
_entity_poly.pdbx_strand_id
1 'polypeptide(L)'
;LKDSDNLMTNAVFKKLGETYFQSRGTWQNSLKAVKEILAGPTGINFRQALVNDGAGLSRYNLLSPMQLSKLLYFAYHNKTVSSAFINALPIAGIDGTMKYRLTDQRHGSRIHLKTGSMTGITALAGYLRTKHNGTVSFVIMVNGFVKPRKPFIRMEDDICRYLMSTVAHG
;
A
#
# COMPACT_ATOMS: atom_id res chain seq x y z
N LEU A 1 7.73 7.06 0.94
CA LEU A 1 6.31 6.66 0.82
C LEU A 1 5.36 7.87 0.70
N LYS A 2 5.55 8.92 1.51
CA LYS A 2 4.79 10.20 1.45
C LYS A 2 4.56 10.74 0.04
N ASP A 3 5.64 10.91 -0.72
CA ASP A 3 5.62 11.57 -2.04
C ASP A 3 5.53 10.61 -3.22
N SER A 4 5.46 9.29 -2.95
CA SER A 4 5.46 8.27 -4.01
C SER A 4 6.68 8.31 -4.94
N ASP A 5 7.88 8.53 -4.38
CA ASP A 5 9.13 8.62 -5.13
C ASP A 5 9.55 7.27 -5.75
N ASN A 6 9.49 7.20 -7.08
CA ASN A 6 9.85 6.00 -7.84
C ASN A 6 11.36 5.76 -7.89
N LEU A 7 12.19 6.81 -7.89
CA LEU A 7 13.65 6.70 -7.96
C LEU A 7 14.17 6.02 -6.68
N MET A 8 13.75 6.53 -5.52
CA MET A 8 14.12 5.96 -4.23
C MET A 8 13.61 4.53 -4.08
N THR A 9 12.39 4.27 -4.53
CA THR A 9 11.81 2.92 -4.51
C THR A 9 12.67 1.94 -5.32
N ASN A 10 13.09 2.33 -6.52
CA ASN A 10 13.92 1.50 -7.40
C ASN A 10 15.33 1.29 -6.84
N ALA A 11 15.91 2.29 -6.19
CA ALA A 11 17.22 2.17 -5.54
C ALA A 11 17.17 1.20 -4.35
N VAL A 12 16.19 1.36 -3.44
CA VAL A 12 15.98 0.45 -2.30
C VAL A 12 15.70 -0.97 -2.78
N PHE A 13 14.86 -1.13 -3.81
CA PHE A 13 14.55 -2.43 -4.39
C PHE A 13 15.81 -3.13 -4.90
N LYS A 14 16.64 -2.46 -5.70
CA LYS A 14 17.90 -3.02 -6.18
C LYS A 14 18.89 -3.34 -5.06
N LYS A 15 18.96 -2.47 -4.04
CA LYS A 15 19.83 -2.68 -2.89
C LYS A 15 19.42 -3.92 -2.08
N LEU A 16 18.13 -4.18 -1.94
CA LEU A 16 17.62 -5.38 -1.29
C LEU A 16 18.12 -6.66 -1.99
N GLY A 17 17.99 -6.73 -3.32
CA GLY A 17 18.49 -7.88 -4.08
C GLY A 17 20.00 -8.04 -3.97
N GLU A 18 20.72 -6.92 -3.99
CA GLU A 18 22.17 -6.91 -3.83
C GLU A 18 22.60 -7.48 -2.46
N THR A 19 22.01 -6.98 -1.38
CA THR A 19 22.34 -7.39 -0.02
C THR A 19 21.90 -8.84 0.26
N TYR A 20 20.73 -9.24 -0.21
CA TYR A 20 20.19 -10.58 0.05
C TYR A 20 20.97 -11.69 -0.66
N PHE A 21 21.39 -11.45 -1.92
CA PHE A 21 22.13 -12.44 -2.71
C PHE A 21 23.65 -12.20 -2.76
N GLN A 22 24.16 -11.17 -2.06
CA GLN A 22 25.57 -10.77 -2.09
C GLN A 22 26.13 -10.65 -3.52
N SER A 23 25.33 -10.12 -4.43
CA SER A 23 25.64 -9.99 -5.85
C SER A 23 25.14 -8.66 -6.39
N ARG A 24 25.46 -8.28 -7.64
CA ARG A 24 24.96 -7.02 -8.21
C ARG A 24 23.42 -6.95 -8.16
N GLY A 25 22.86 -5.86 -7.64
CA GLY A 25 21.41 -5.64 -7.60
C GLY A 25 20.78 -5.51 -8.99
N THR A 26 19.93 -6.47 -9.35
CA THR A 26 19.14 -6.49 -10.60
C THR A 26 17.65 -6.52 -10.29
N TRP A 27 16.79 -6.22 -11.26
CA TRP A 27 15.34 -6.34 -11.05
C TRP A 27 14.92 -7.76 -10.69
N GLN A 28 15.52 -8.75 -11.36
CA GLN A 28 15.19 -10.17 -11.18
C GLN A 28 15.58 -10.69 -9.80
N ASN A 29 16.81 -10.43 -9.34
CA ASN A 29 17.24 -10.90 -8.03
C ASN A 29 16.53 -10.13 -6.90
N SER A 30 16.27 -8.84 -7.07
CA SER A 30 15.53 -8.04 -6.10
C SER A 30 14.11 -8.52 -5.94
N LEU A 31 13.46 -8.88 -7.05
CA LEU A 31 12.15 -9.51 -7.00
C LEU A 31 12.19 -10.84 -6.26
N LYS A 32 13.16 -11.69 -6.59
CA LYS A 32 13.32 -12.99 -5.93
C LYS A 32 13.49 -12.82 -4.41
N ALA A 33 14.31 -11.85 -3.99
CA ALA A 33 14.50 -11.53 -2.57
C ALA A 33 13.19 -11.11 -1.90
N VAL A 34 12.41 -10.20 -2.50
CA VAL A 34 11.09 -9.80 -1.97
C VAL A 34 10.17 -11.01 -1.79
N LYS A 35 10.11 -11.89 -2.81
CA LYS A 35 9.25 -13.08 -2.75
C LYS A 35 9.69 -14.02 -1.62
N GLU A 36 10.97 -14.29 -1.48
CA GLU A 36 11.51 -15.18 -0.44
C GLU A 36 11.31 -14.62 0.97
N ILE A 37 11.56 -13.32 1.16
CA ILE A 37 11.39 -12.63 2.45
C ILE A 37 9.92 -12.63 2.89
N LEU A 38 8.98 -12.39 1.96
CA LEU A 38 7.58 -12.20 2.32
C LEU A 38 6.78 -13.50 2.31
N ALA A 39 7.15 -14.52 1.53
CA ALA A 39 6.33 -15.73 1.35
C ALA A 39 6.03 -16.44 2.68
N GLY A 40 7.06 -16.69 3.51
CA GLY A 40 6.91 -17.37 4.79
C GLY A 40 6.02 -16.60 5.77
N PRO A 41 6.38 -15.35 6.13
CA PRO A 41 5.65 -14.60 7.15
C PRO A 41 4.22 -14.18 6.76
N THR A 42 3.94 -14.02 5.46
CA THR A 42 2.62 -13.55 4.98
C THR A 42 1.73 -14.69 4.48
N GLY A 43 2.29 -15.89 4.22
CA GLY A 43 1.61 -16.98 3.55
C GLY A 43 1.16 -16.63 2.12
N ILE A 44 1.71 -15.58 1.51
CA ILE A 44 1.37 -15.18 0.14
C ILE A 44 2.09 -16.10 -0.84
N ASN A 45 1.31 -16.75 -1.71
CA ASN A 45 1.87 -17.48 -2.84
C ASN A 45 2.26 -16.51 -3.96
N PHE A 46 3.55 -16.20 -4.05
CA PHE A 46 4.10 -15.35 -5.10
C PHE A 46 4.44 -16.09 -6.40
N ARG A 47 4.11 -17.40 -6.53
CA ARG A 47 4.34 -18.16 -7.78
C ARG A 47 3.53 -17.59 -8.95
N GLN A 48 2.33 -17.06 -8.67
CA GLN A 48 1.47 -16.40 -9.67
C GLN A 48 1.64 -14.86 -9.70
N ALA A 49 2.39 -14.29 -8.77
CA ALA A 49 2.64 -12.85 -8.75
C ALA A 49 3.71 -12.51 -9.81
N LEU A 50 3.26 -11.98 -10.95
CA LEU A 50 4.12 -11.20 -11.83
C LEU A 50 4.35 -9.87 -11.11
N VAL A 51 5.60 -9.55 -10.80
CA VAL A 51 6.00 -8.25 -10.25
C VAL A 51 7.23 -7.85 -11.04
N ASN A 52 7.04 -7.07 -12.09
CA ASN A 52 8.07 -6.70 -13.05
C ASN A 52 8.86 -5.45 -12.63
N ASP A 53 8.38 -4.68 -11.64
CA ASP A 53 9.15 -3.63 -10.97
C ASP A 53 8.72 -3.38 -9.52
N GLY A 54 9.57 -2.72 -8.73
CA GLY A 54 9.27 -2.39 -7.33
C GLY A 54 8.39 -1.15 -7.16
N ALA A 55 8.25 -0.30 -8.18
CA ALA A 55 7.52 0.97 -8.11
C ALA A 55 6.01 0.83 -8.42
N GLY A 56 5.57 -0.29 -9.01
CA GLY A 56 4.17 -0.44 -9.44
C GLY A 56 3.87 0.18 -10.80
N LEU A 57 4.90 0.48 -11.61
CA LEU A 57 4.74 1.09 -12.93
C LEU A 57 4.49 0.05 -14.03
N SER A 58 4.86 -1.20 -13.76
CA SER A 58 4.56 -2.28 -14.65
C SER A 58 3.09 -2.65 -14.51
N ARG A 59 2.35 -2.57 -15.63
CA ARG A 59 0.98 -3.10 -15.75
C ARG A 59 0.88 -4.60 -15.45
N TYR A 60 2.02 -5.28 -15.36
CA TYR A 60 2.15 -6.69 -15.05
C TYR A 60 2.35 -6.96 -13.55
N ASN A 61 2.38 -5.94 -12.69
CA ASN A 61 2.39 -6.13 -11.22
C ASN A 61 1.00 -6.60 -10.75
N LEU A 62 0.76 -7.91 -10.81
CA LEU A 62 -0.49 -8.53 -10.37
C LEU A 62 -0.38 -8.92 -8.89
N LEU A 63 -0.55 -7.93 -8.01
CA LEU A 63 -0.91 -8.17 -6.62
C LEU A 63 -2.41 -7.96 -6.45
N SER A 64 -3.10 -9.00 -5.99
CA SER A 64 -4.51 -8.88 -5.61
C SER A 64 -4.68 -8.00 -4.36
N PRO A 65 -5.84 -7.34 -4.17
CA PRO A 65 -6.14 -6.62 -2.94
C PRO A 65 -5.95 -7.47 -1.69
N MET A 66 -6.29 -8.76 -1.75
CA MET A 66 -6.12 -9.70 -0.65
C MET A 66 -4.65 -9.92 -0.27
N GLN A 67 -3.76 -10.08 -1.26
CA GLN A 67 -2.32 -10.23 -1.01
C GLN A 67 -1.74 -8.95 -0.37
N LEU A 68 -2.14 -7.78 -0.86
CA LEU A 68 -1.68 -6.52 -0.27
C LEU A 68 -2.23 -6.32 1.15
N SER A 69 -3.47 -6.74 1.41
CA SER A 69 -4.06 -6.71 2.75
C SER A 69 -3.32 -7.63 3.73
N LYS A 70 -2.92 -8.83 3.29
CA LYS A 70 -2.07 -9.73 4.10
C LYS A 70 -0.71 -9.12 4.41
N LEU A 71 -0.10 -8.43 3.45
CA LEU A 71 1.17 -7.73 3.66
C LEU A 71 1.04 -6.61 4.70
N LEU A 72 -0.02 -5.78 4.60
CA LEU A 72 -0.33 -4.75 5.59
C LEU A 72 -0.58 -5.36 6.97
N TYR A 73 -1.37 -6.43 7.04
CA TYR A 73 -1.64 -7.13 8.30
C TYR A 73 -0.35 -7.62 8.96
N PHE A 74 0.54 -8.25 8.18
CA PHE A 74 1.85 -8.69 8.66
C PHE A 74 2.71 -7.50 9.15
N ALA A 75 2.80 -6.43 8.36
CA ALA A 75 3.61 -5.26 8.73
C ALA A 75 3.12 -4.60 10.02
N TYR A 76 1.80 -4.53 10.23
CA TYR A 76 1.20 -3.98 11.45
C TYR A 76 1.56 -4.78 12.71
N HIS A 77 1.58 -6.12 12.61
CA HIS A 77 1.83 -7.00 13.75
C HIS A 77 3.32 -7.30 14.00
N ASN A 78 4.19 -6.94 13.05
CA ASN A 78 5.63 -7.10 13.22
C ASN A 78 6.20 -5.93 14.05
N LYS A 79 6.62 -6.23 15.28
CA LYS A 79 7.11 -5.25 16.27
C LYS A 79 8.30 -4.41 15.77
N THR A 80 9.11 -4.95 14.87
CA THR A 80 10.31 -4.27 14.36
C THR A 80 9.97 -3.25 13.28
N VAL A 81 8.99 -3.54 12.42
CA VAL A 81 8.70 -2.68 11.25
C VAL A 81 7.44 -1.84 11.39
N SER A 82 6.50 -2.20 12.27
CA SER A 82 5.16 -1.60 12.34
C SER A 82 5.19 -0.07 12.47
N SER A 83 5.87 0.46 13.50
CA SER A 83 5.95 1.91 13.75
C SER A 83 6.59 2.67 12.57
N ALA A 84 7.75 2.20 12.10
CA ALA A 84 8.45 2.83 10.99
C ALA A 84 7.62 2.82 9.69
N PHE A 85 6.94 1.70 9.40
CA PHE A 85 6.12 1.56 8.20
C PHE A 85 4.87 2.46 8.24
N ILE A 86 4.14 2.48 9.36
CA ILE A 86 2.94 3.31 9.53
C ILE A 86 3.29 4.80 9.42
N ASN A 87 4.40 5.22 10.05
CA ASN A 87 4.84 6.62 10.02
C ASN A 87 5.31 7.08 8.63
N ALA A 88 5.81 6.16 7.81
CA ALA A 88 6.21 6.46 6.45
C ALA A 88 5.02 6.67 5.50
N LEU A 89 3.83 6.12 5.81
CA LEU A 89 2.62 6.29 5.00
C LEU A 89 2.05 7.70 5.10
N PRO A 90 1.56 8.31 3.99
CA PRO A 90 0.87 9.60 4.02
C PRO A 90 -0.28 9.64 5.02
N ILE A 91 -0.41 10.74 5.76
CA ILE A 91 -1.49 10.98 6.71
C ILE A 91 -2.54 11.85 6.04
N ALA A 92 -3.80 11.39 6.07
CA ALA A 92 -4.92 12.12 5.50
C ALA A 92 -5.06 13.54 6.09
N GLY A 93 -5.25 14.52 5.22
CA GLY A 93 -5.38 15.92 5.58
C GLY A 93 -4.10 16.61 6.07
N ILE A 94 -2.96 15.89 6.12
CA ILE A 94 -1.72 16.40 6.72
C ILE A 94 -0.59 16.44 5.69
N ASP A 95 -0.23 15.32 5.07
CA ASP A 95 0.99 15.25 4.26
C ASP A 95 0.93 14.33 3.04
N GLY A 96 1.99 14.45 2.23
CA GLY A 96 2.20 13.69 1.00
C GLY A 96 1.00 13.72 0.05
N THR A 97 0.77 12.60 -0.61
CA THR A 97 -0.32 12.43 -1.58
C THR A 97 -1.74 12.46 -0.97
N MET A 98 -1.87 12.49 0.36
CA MET A 98 -3.15 12.54 1.08
C MET A 98 -3.44 13.90 1.72
N LYS A 99 -2.55 14.89 1.57
CA LYS A 99 -2.65 16.23 2.18
C LYS A 99 -3.99 16.93 1.96
N TYR A 100 -4.59 16.77 0.78
CA TYR A 100 -5.86 17.42 0.40
C TYR A 100 -7.05 16.46 0.36
N ARG A 101 -6.91 15.24 0.89
CA ARG A 101 -7.97 14.23 0.96
C ARG A 101 -8.41 14.03 2.40
N LEU A 102 -9.71 13.81 2.60
CA LEU A 102 -10.29 13.50 3.91
C LEU A 102 -9.89 14.51 5.01
N THR A 103 -9.97 15.80 4.71
CA THR A 103 -9.46 16.90 5.56
C THR A 103 -10.35 17.25 6.76
N ASP A 104 -11.42 16.50 7.03
CA ASP A 104 -12.24 16.72 8.22
C ASP A 104 -11.38 16.45 9.47
N GLN A 105 -11.31 17.42 10.38
CA GLN A 105 -10.51 17.32 11.60
C GLN A 105 -10.91 16.13 12.48
N ARG A 106 -12.15 15.64 12.37
CA ARG A 106 -12.62 14.43 13.07
C ARG A 106 -11.92 13.16 12.58
N HIS A 107 -11.35 13.20 11.39
CA HIS A 107 -10.67 12.08 10.73
C HIS A 107 -9.13 12.16 10.79
N GLY A 108 -8.57 13.30 11.20
CA GLY A 108 -7.13 13.56 11.22
C GLY A 108 -6.31 12.63 12.14
N SER A 109 -5.05 12.38 11.76
CA SER A 109 -4.08 11.41 12.34
C SER A 109 -4.53 9.94 12.41
N ARG A 110 -5.78 9.63 12.06
CA ARG A 110 -6.35 8.27 12.16
C ARG A 110 -6.24 7.46 10.87
N ILE A 111 -5.77 8.08 9.79
CA ILE A 111 -5.74 7.48 8.45
C ILE A 111 -4.34 7.62 7.87
N HIS A 112 -3.70 6.48 7.62
CA HIS A 112 -2.36 6.37 7.06
C HIS A 112 -2.43 5.55 5.78
N LEU A 113 -2.38 6.19 4.61
CA LEU A 113 -2.66 5.54 3.33
C LEU A 113 -1.64 5.87 2.26
N LYS A 114 -1.23 4.85 1.53
CA LYS A 114 -0.52 5.00 0.27
C LYS A 114 -1.52 5.07 -0.88
N THR A 115 -1.32 6.05 -1.75
CA THR A 115 -2.05 6.18 -3.02
C THR A 115 -1.35 5.43 -4.15
N GLY A 116 -2.13 4.88 -5.08
CA GLY A 116 -1.66 4.34 -6.37
C GLY A 116 -2.45 4.99 -7.50
N SER A 117 -1.78 5.36 -8.60
CA SER A 117 -2.44 6.07 -9.70
C SER A 117 -1.72 5.87 -11.02
N MET A 118 -2.44 5.36 -12.01
CA MET A 118 -2.01 5.27 -13.41
C MET A 118 -3.22 5.52 -14.33
N THR A 119 -3.02 5.64 -15.64
CA THR A 119 -4.13 5.72 -16.58
C THR A 119 -5.05 4.52 -16.45
N GLY A 120 -6.31 4.77 -16.09
CA GLY A 120 -7.36 3.76 -15.85
C GLY A 120 -7.21 2.96 -14.57
N ILE A 121 -6.36 3.39 -13.63
CA ILE A 121 -6.14 2.74 -12.33
C ILE A 121 -6.11 3.78 -11.21
N THR A 122 -6.81 3.50 -10.11
CA THR A 122 -6.64 4.20 -8.83
C THR A 122 -6.66 3.19 -7.68
N ALA A 123 -5.86 3.44 -6.66
CA ALA A 123 -5.78 2.55 -5.50
C ALA A 123 -5.48 3.30 -4.21
N LEU A 124 -5.96 2.74 -3.10
CA LEU A 124 -5.60 3.09 -1.74
C LEU A 124 -5.24 1.83 -0.97
N ALA A 125 -4.20 1.92 -0.14
CA ALA A 125 -3.82 0.83 0.76
C ALA A 125 -3.19 1.39 2.03
N GLY A 126 -3.53 0.84 3.19
CA GLY A 126 -2.91 1.20 4.45
C GLY A 126 -3.83 0.96 5.64
N TYR A 127 -3.79 1.87 6.61
CA TYR A 127 -4.42 1.71 7.91
C TYR A 127 -5.40 2.83 8.22
N LEU A 128 -6.47 2.46 8.90
CA LEU A 128 -7.51 3.38 9.33
C LEU A 128 -8.00 2.98 10.72
N ARG A 129 -8.04 3.95 11.64
CA ARG A 129 -8.59 3.75 12.98
C ARG A 129 -10.10 3.96 12.94
N THR A 130 -10.83 2.87 13.14
CA THR A 130 -12.29 2.84 13.22
C THR A 130 -12.76 3.27 14.62
N LYS A 131 -14.05 3.60 14.75
CA LYS A 131 -14.66 3.96 16.04
C LYS A 131 -14.74 2.77 17.01
N HIS A 132 -14.97 1.55 16.51
CA HIS A 132 -15.34 0.40 17.35
C HIS A 132 -14.36 -0.77 17.28
N ASN A 133 -13.66 -0.97 16.15
CA ASN A 133 -12.80 -2.14 15.91
C ASN A 133 -11.31 -1.81 15.97
N GLY A 134 -10.94 -0.65 16.52
CA GLY A 134 -9.56 -0.18 16.52
C GLY A 134 -9.03 0.05 15.10
N THR A 135 -7.74 -0.21 14.90
CA THR A 135 -7.07 -0.02 13.61
C THR A 135 -7.31 -1.21 12.69
N VAL A 136 -7.83 -0.94 11.50
CA VAL A 136 -7.99 -1.93 10.42
C VAL A 136 -7.00 -1.64 9.29
N SER A 137 -6.48 -2.68 8.65
CA SER A 137 -5.84 -2.57 7.34
C SER A 137 -6.90 -2.75 6.25
N PHE A 138 -6.77 -2.00 5.15
CA PHE A 138 -7.65 -2.16 4.01
C PHE A 138 -6.96 -1.81 2.70
N VAL A 139 -7.55 -2.28 1.60
CA VAL A 139 -7.08 -2.07 0.24
C VAL A 139 -8.26 -1.82 -0.69
N ILE A 140 -8.20 -0.76 -1.47
CA ILE A 140 -9.13 -0.44 -2.56
C ILE A 140 -8.30 -0.41 -3.84
N MET A 141 -8.71 -1.16 -4.86
CA MET A 141 -8.12 -1.11 -6.19
C MET A 141 -9.25 -1.01 -7.21
N VAL A 142 -9.21 0.04 -8.04
CA VAL A 142 -10.15 0.25 -9.14
C VAL A 142 -9.36 0.29 -10.43
N ASN A 143 -9.65 -0.65 -11.34
CA ASN A 143 -8.96 -0.83 -12.61
C ASN A 143 -9.93 -0.72 -13.78
N GLY A 144 -9.41 -0.42 -14.98
CA GLY A 144 -10.13 -0.57 -16.25
C GLY A 144 -11.10 0.56 -16.60
N PHE A 145 -11.01 1.71 -15.94
CA PHE A 145 -11.88 2.85 -16.27
C PHE A 145 -11.26 3.76 -17.35
N VAL A 146 -12.08 4.21 -18.30
CA VAL A 146 -11.69 5.20 -19.33
C VAL A 146 -12.07 6.63 -18.92
N LYS A 147 -12.96 6.76 -17.93
CA LYS A 147 -13.47 8.04 -17.42
C LYS A 147 -12.38 8.81 -16.63
N PRO A 148 -12.58 10.13 -16.38
CA PRO A 148 -11.71 10.87 -15.46
C PRO A 148 -11.61 10.17 -14.10
N ARG A 149 -10.45 10.24 -13.45
CA ARG A 149 -10.18 9.54 -12.17
C ARG A 149 -11.01 10.06 -10.98
N LYS A 150 -11.45 11.32 -11.05
CA LYS A 150 -12.05 12.07 -9.92
C LYS A 150 -13.24 11.36 -9.23
N PRO A 151 -14.20 10.74 -9.94
CA PRO A 151 -15.30 10.01 -9.30
C PRO A 151 -14.82 8.79 -8.50
N PHE A 152 -13.80 8.07 -8.98
CA PHE A 152 -13.24 6.92 -8.28
C PHE A 152 -12.44 7.33 -7.04
N ILE A 153 -11.73 8.46 -7.08
CA ILE A 153 -11.11 9.06 -5.89
C ILE A 153 -12.16 9.44 -4.84
N ARG A 154 -13.31 9.99 -5.28
CA ARG A 154 -14.42 10.31 -4.37
C ARG A 154 -14.99 9.05 -3.73
N MET A 155 -15.21 7.99 -4.52
CA MET A 155 -15.66 6.69 -4.02
C MET A 155 -14.66 6.10 -3.01
N GLU A 156 -13.36 6.16 -3.28
CA GLU A 156 -12.31 5.78 -2.33
C GLU A 156 -12.43 6.54 -0.98
N ASP A 157 -12.60 7.87 -1.05
CA ASP A 157 -12.77 8.72 0.14
C ASP A 157 -14.08 8.38 0.90
N ASP A 158 -15.18 8.13 0.19
CA ASP A 158 -16.47 7.78 0.79
C ASP A 158 -16.41 6.43 1.51
N ILE A 159 -15.72 5.43 0.93
CA ILE A 159 -15.45 4.16 1.60
C ILE A 159 -14.62 4.38 2.87
N CYS A 160 -13.59 5.24 2.82
CA CYS A 160 -12.81 5.57 4.02
C CYS A 160 -13.71 6.15 5.11
N ARG A 161 -14.57 7.14 4.78
CA ARG A 161 -15.51 7.74 5.75
C ARG A 161 -16.45 6.69 6.34
N TYR A 162 -16.99 5.80 5.50
CA TYR A 162 -17.87 4.72 5.93
C TYR A 162 -17.19 3.76 6.93
N LEU A 163 -15.94 3.35 6.64
CA LEU A 163 -15.17 2.49 7.54
C LEU A 163 -14.86 3.16 8.89
N MET A 164 -14.71 4.50 8.91
CA MET A 164 -14.52 5.23 10.16
C MET A 164 -15.77 5.28 11.02
N SER A 165 -16.94 5.46 10.39
CA SER A 165 -18.23 5.54 11.10
C SER A 165 -18.75 4.17 11.54
N THR A 166 -18.38 3.12 10.83
CA THR A 166 -19.01 1.80 10.94
C THR A 166 -17.97 0.71 10.72
N VAL A 167 -17.59 0.01 11.79
CA VAL A 167 -17.53 -1.46 11.77
C VAL A 167 -17.77 -1.92 13.21
N ALA A 168 -18.98 -2.43 13.46
CA ALA A 168 -19.31 -3.36 14.53
C ALA A 168 -20.20 -4.41 13.87
N HIS A 169 -19.57 -5.37 13.22
CA HIS A 169 -20.24 -6.61 12.84
C HIS A 169 -19.44 -7.70 13.55
N GLY A 170 -20.06 -8.20 14.62
CA GLY A 170 -19.62 -9.39 15.34
C GLY A 170 -19.83 -10.65 14.51
#